data_AF-A0A1H8QVL8-F1
#
_entry.id   AF-A0A1H8QVL8-F1
#
_cell.length_a   1.000
_cell.length_b   1.000
_cell.length_c   1.000
_cell.angle_alpha   90.00
_cell.angle_beta   90.00
_cell.angle_gamma   90.00
#
_symmetry.space_group_name_H-M   'P 1'
#
loop_
_entity.id
_entity.type
_entity.pdbx_description
1 polymer ?
#
loop_
_entity_poly.entity_id
_entity_poly.type
_entity_poly.pdbx_seq_one_letter_code
_entity_poly.pdbx_strand_id
1 'polypeptide(L)'
;MDMPTTYISSPDYVNSLTFDYIETYSFQRGGDYQVRLNVILPELEALKTRSESETLTSGEAERYTHLNNVYHKVGSYIINEDGQFHQSAIKTNTFKRESPEVDRLITILNIPAVNIPYWMCAPVYRDAVVFYDKDGNIISTLNVCLGCEYMAIQPSEEIHTDAEAYRLIKQFFIDLGHQVQDDYPTAT
;
A
#
# COMPACT_ATOMS: atom_id res chain seq x y z
N MET A 1 -9.23 20.96 2.15
CA MET A 1 -8.16 21.65 1.40
C MET A 1 -7.21 20.53 1.03
N ASP A 2 -7.31 20.03 -0.20
CA ASP A 2 -6.49 18.89 -0.63
C ASP A 2 -5.03 19.29 -0.53
N MET A 3 -4.25 18.55 0.26
CA MET A 3 -2.82 18.77 0.36
C MET A 3 -2.19 18.41 -1.00
N PRO A 4 -1.27 19.23 -1.52
CA PRO A 4 -0.60 18.90 -2.77
C PRO A 4 0.20 17.61 -2.58
N THR A 5 -0.07 16.61 -3.42
CA THR A 5 0.72 15.37 -3.47
C THR A 5 2.16 15.70 -3.82
N THR A 6 3.09 15.23 -3.01
CA THR A 6 4.52 15.27 -3.32
C THR A 6 4.92 13.96 -3.98
N TYR A 7 5.79 14.04 -4.98
CA TYR A 7 6.36 12.87 -5.63
C TYR A 7 7.88 12.86 -5.49
N ILE A 8 8.43 11.67 -5.30
CA ILE A 8 9.86 11.39 -5.34
C ILE A 8 10.10 10.25 -6.34
N SER A 9 11.23 10.25 -7.04
CA SER A 9 11.58 9.11 -7.90
C SER A 9 11.99 7.90 -7.06
N SER A 10 11.74 6.67 -7.51
CA SER A 10 12.23 5.50 -6.75
C SER A 10 13.74 5.44 -6.53
N PRO A 11 14.60 5.90 -7.47
CA PRO A 11 16.03 6.00 -7.20
C PRO A 11 16.34 6.98 -6.07
N ASP A 12 15.74 8.17 -6.09
CA ASP A 12 15.97 9.17 -5.03
C ASP A 12 15.46 8.66 -3.68
N TYR A 13 14.30 8.01 -3.68
CA TYR A 13 13.72 7.38 -2.50
C TYR A 13 14.69 6.36 -1.90
N VAL A 14 15.06 5.31 -2.64
CA VAL A 14 15.84 4.19 -2.08
C VAL A 14 17.25 4.62 -1.67
N ASN A 15 17.85 5.56 -2.39
CA ASN A 15 19.19 6.07 -2.08
C ASN A 15 19.21 7.05 -0.89
N SER A 16 18.05 7.60 -0.49
CA SER A 16 17.93 8.43 0.71
C SER A 16 17.87 7.62 2.01
N LEU A 17 17.58 6.32 1.93
CA LEU A 17 17.37 5.48 3.09
C LEU A 17 18.69 4.95 3.65
N THR A 18 18.81 4.99 4.98
CA THR A 18 19.80 4.22 5.75
C THR A 18 19.04 3.25 6.63
N PHE A 19 19.24 1.95 6.41
CA PHE A 19 18.48 0.88 7.09
C PHE A 19 19.35 -0.38 7.24
N ASP A 20 18.99 -1.23 8.20
CA ASP A 20 19.72 -2.45 8.56
C ASP A 20 19.02 -3.72 8.06
N TYR A 21 17.69 -3.70 7.94
CA TYR A 21 16.93 -4.82 7.36
C TYR A 21 15.60 -4.36 6.79
N ILE A 22 14.98 -5.24 5.99
CA ILE A 22 13.60 -5.06 5.51
C ILE A 22 12.72 -6.20 5.96
N GLU A 23 11.43 -5.93 6.04
CA GLU A 23 10.39 -6.95 6.05
C GLU A 23 9.41 -6.73 4.90
N THR A 24 8.87 -7.82 4.37
CA THR A 24 7.89 -7.79 3.28
C THR A 24 6.55 -8.27 3.76
N TYR A 25 5.48 -7.62 3.30
CA TYR A 25 4.11 -7.87 3.77
C TYR A 25 3.14 -8.05 2.62
N SER A 26 2.19 -8.96 2.80
CA SER A 26 0.95 -9.03 2.03
C SER A 26 -0.20 -8.52 2.89
N PHE A 27 -1.07 -7.68 2.35
CA PHE A 27 -2.22 -7.14 3.07
C PHE A 27 -3.37 -6.82 2.12
N GLN A 28 -4.56 -6.58 2.69
CA GLN A 28 -5.80 -6.38 1.93
C GLN A 28 -6.06 -7.51 0.91
N ARG A 29 -5.88 -8.79 1.29
CA ARG A 29 -6.16 -9.96 0.43
C ARG A 29 -7.17 -10.90 1.07
N GLY A 30 -7.76 -11.78 0.26
CA GLY A 30 -8.58 -12.90 0.73
C GLY A 30 -10.04 -12.54 1.07
N GLY A 31 -10.73 -13.50 1.70
CA GLY A 31 -12.17 -13.42 1.97
C GLY A 31 -12.57 -12.19 2.81
N ASP A 32 -11.74 -11.81 3.78
CA ASP A 32 -12.01 -10.64 4.64
C ASP A 32 -11.96 -9.32 3.85
N TYR A 33 -11.05 -9.22 2.86
CA TYR A 33 -11.04 -8.09 1.94
C TYR A 33 -12.28 -8.08 1.03
N GLN A 34 -12.73 -9.24 0.57
CA GLN A 34 -13.95 -9.33 -0.25
C GLN A 34 -15.21 -8.97 0.54
N VAL A 35 -15.30 -9.36 1.82
CA VAL A 35 -16.38 -8.94 2.73
C VAL A 35 -16.34 -7.43 2.92
N ARG A 36 -15.16 -6.83 3.11
CA ARG A 36 -15.00 -5.36 3.15
C ARG A 36 -15.54 -4.72 1.87
N LEU A 37 -15.14 -5.21 0.69
CA LEU A 37 -15.60 -4.65 -0.59
C LEU A 37 -17.12 -4.77 -0.77
N ASN A 38 -17.70 -5.93 -0.46
CA ASN A 38 -19.08 -6.23 -0.82
C ASN A 38 -20.12 -5.77 0.20
N VAL A 39 -19.73 -5.61 1.47
CA VAL A 39 -20.66 -5.31 2.57
C VAL A 39 -20.34 -3.95 3.18
N ILE A 40 -19.06 -3.70 3.48
CA ILE A 40 -18.67 -2.54 4.27
C ILE A 40 -18.56 -1.26 3.44
N LEU A 41 -17.97 -1.32 2.24
CA LEU A 41 -17.86 -0.12 1.38
C LEU A 41 -19.22 0.43 0.94
N PRO A 42 -20.20 -0.39 0.52
CA PRO A 42 -21.54 0.11 0.21
C PRO A 42 -22.24 0.75 1.42
N GLU A 43 -22.09 0.17 2.62
CA GLU A 43 -22.63 0.75 3.85
C GLU A 43 -21.98 2.12 4.15
N LEU A 44 -20.64 2.20 4.04
CA LEU A 44 -19.89 3.43 4.27
C LEU A 44 -20.29 4.53 3.29
N GLU A 45 -20.41 4.22 1.99
CA GLU A 45 -20.81 5.21 0.98
C GLU A 45 -22.26 5.66 1.13
N ALA A 46 -23.17 4.76 1.51
CA ALA A 46 -24.54 5.13 1.82
C ALA A 46 -24.62 6.08 3.02
N LEU A 47 -23.85 5.80 4.08
CA LEU A 47 -23.77 6.66 5.27
C LEU A 47 -23.12 8.01 4.97
N LYS A 48 -22.05 8.02 4.16
CA LYS A 48 -21.41 9.25 3.69
C LYS A 48 -22.37 10.12 2.90
N THR A 49 -23.01 9.55 1.87
CA THR A 49 -23.98 10.25 1.01
C THR A 49 -25.12 10.83 1.87
N ARG A 50 -25.65 10.05 2.83
CA ARG A 50 -26.66 10.56 3.75
C ARG A 50 -26.14 11.66 4.65
N SER A 51 -24.92 11.57 5.18
CA SER A 51 -24.34 12.61 6.03
C SER A 51 -24.17 13.96 5.30
N GLU A 52 -24.04 13.93 3.98
CA GLU A 52 -23.95 15.12 3.11
C GLU A 52 -25.33 15.73 2.82
N SER A 53 -26.40 14.92 2.84
CA SER A 53 -27.77 15.37 2.54
C SER A 53 -28.66 15.57 3.77
N GLU A 54 -28.37 14.90 4.88
CA GLU A 54 -29.20 14.78 6.08
C GLU A 54 -28.36 14.61 7.36
N THR A 55 -28.96 14.90 8.52
CA THR A 55 -28.33 14.60 9.81
C THR A 55 -28.45 13.11 10.12
N LEU A 56 -27.31 12.43 10.33
CA LEU A 56 -27.28 11.05 10.79
C LEU A 56 -27.82 10.90 12.22
N THR A 57 -28.46 9.78 12.53
CA THR A 57 -28.77 9.42 13.93
C THR A 57 -27.49 9.15 14.71
N SER A 58 -27.54 9.19 16.05
CA SER A 58 -26.36 8.96 16.90
C SER A 58 -25.70 7.61 16.64
N GLY A 59 -26.48 6.54 16.45
CA GLY A 59 -25.95 5.21 16.13
C GLY A 59 -25.33 5.13 14.72
N GLU A 60 -25.93 5.79 13.74
CA GLU A 60 -25.36 5.87 12.39
C GLU A 60 -24.08 6.72 12.36
N ALA A 61 -24.01 7.79 13.14
CA ALA A 61 -22.82 8.62 13.26
C ALA A 61 -21.66 7.85 13.92
N GLU A 62 -21.93 7.08 14.99
CA GLU A 62 -20.95 6.18 15.60
C GLU A 62 -20.48 5.11 14.62
N ARG A 63 -21.42 4.46 13.92
CA ARG A 63 -21.13 3.44 12.91
C ARG A 63 -20.30 4.03 11.75
N TYR A 64 -20.70 5.18 11.22
CA TYR A 64 -19.98 5.88 10.17
C TYR A 64 -18.57 6.25 10.62
N THR A 65 -18.41 6.79 11.83
CA THR A 65 -17.11 7.14 12.39
C THR A 65 -16.23 5.90 12.52
N HIS A 66 -16.76 4.80 13.05
CA HIS A 66 -16.05 3.54 13.15
C HIS A 66 -15.63 3.00 11.78
N LEU A 67 -16.56 2.91 10.83
CA LEU A 67 -16.28 2.39 9.49
C LEU A 67 -15.30 3.27 8.72
N ASN A 68 -15.48 4.59 8.77
CA ASN A 68 -14.60 5.54 8.10
C ASN A 68 -13.18 5.50 8.68
N ASN A 69 -13.05 5.37 10.01
CA ASN A 69 -11.74 5.23 10.65
C ASN A 69 -11.08 3.90 10.26
N VAL A 70 -11.77 2.78 10.40
CA VAL A 70 -11.18 1.44 10.15
C VAL A 70 -10.88 1.20 8.66
N TYR A 71 -11.72 1.70 7.77
CA TYR A 71 -11.67 1.31 6.35
C TYR A 71 -11.31 2.44 5.38
N HIS A 72 -11.32 3.70 5.80
CA HIS A 72 -11.01 4.84 4.93
C HIS A 72 -9.75 5.59 5.39
N LYS A 73 -9.62 5.87 6.69
CA LYS A 73 -8.43 6.54 7.25
C LYS A 73 -7.28 5.60 7.57
N VAL A 74 -7.57 4.41 8.10
CA VAL A 74 -6.56 3.41 8.52
C VAL A 74 -6.34 2.33 7.44
N GLY A 75 -7.24 2.23 6.47
CA GLY A 75 -7.43 1.00 5.67
C GLY A 75 -6.73 0.91 4.32
N SER A 76 -5.72 1.73 4.03
CA SER A 76 -5.09 1.78 2.70
C SER A 76 -3.58 1.56 2.69
N TYR A 77 -2.88 1.81 3.80
CA TYR A 77 -1.42 1.71 3.89
C TYR A 77 -1.03 0.64 4.90
N ILE A 78 0.18 0.09 4.77
CA ILE A 78 0.69 -0.96 5.67
C ILE A 78 0.82 -0.48 7.11
N ILE A 79 1.09 0.82 7.30
CA ILE A 79 1.19 1.48 8.61
C ILE A 79 0.33 2.74 8.57
N ASN A 80 -0.45 2.97 9.63
CA ASN A 80 -1.32 4.14 9.77
C ASN A 80 -0.62 5.31 10.48
N GLU A 81 -1.33 6.43 10.64
CA GLU A 81 -0.84 7.66 11.30
C GLU A 81 -0.42 7.44 12.77
N ASP A 82 -0.95 6.40 13.43
CA ASP A 82 -0.62 6.02 14.81
C ASP A 82 0.59 5.06 14.89
N GLY A 83 1.22 4.74 13.74
CA GLY A 83 2.34 3.79 13.67
C GLY A 83 1.92 2.32 13.79
N GLN A 84 0.63 2.03 13.67
CA GLN A 84 0.08 0.67 13.78
C GLN A 84 0.01 0.00 12.41
N PHE A 85 0.33 -1.29 12.38
CA PHE A 85 0.19 -2.10 11.17
C PHE A 85 -1.27 -2.26 10.77
N HIS A 86 -1.51 -2.34 9.46
CA HIS A 86 -2.80 -2.70 8.90
C HIS A 86 -3.27 -4.03 9.49
N GLN A 87 -4.54 -4.11 9.91
CA GLN A 87 -5.08 -5.27 10.62
C GLN A 87 -4.96 -6.61 9.86
N SER A 88 -4.90 -6.55 8.53
CA SER A 88 -4.75 -7.72 7.67
C SER A 88 -3.30 -7.96 7.22
N ALA A 89 -2.32 -7.28 7.80
CA ALA A 89 -0.94 -7.38 7.41
C ALA A 89 -0.38 -8.75 7.80
N ILE A 90 0.12 -9.47 6.81
CA ILE A 90 0.79 -10.75 6.99
C ILE A 90 2.24 -10.55 6.57
N LYS A 91 3.15 -10.65 7.53
CA LYS A 91 4.58 -10.66 7.24
C LYS A 91 4.92 -11.92 6.45
N THR A 92 5.62 -11.75 5.34
CA THR A 92 6.03 -12.86 4.48
C THR A 92 7.50 -13.20 4.72
N ASN A 93 8.40 -12.22 4.70
CA ASN A 93 9.84 -12.45 4.91
C ASN A 93 10.53 -11.30 5.66
N THR A 94 11.72 -11.59 6.18
CA THR A 94 12.67 -10.63 6.77
C THR A 94 14.04 -10.83 6.13
N PHE A 95 14.68 -9.76 5.65
CA PHE A 95 15.97 -9.80 4.97
C PHE A 95 16.93 -8.73 5.50
N LYS A 96 18.18 -9.10 5.77
CA LYS A 96 19.23 -8.16 6.18
C LYS A 96 19.68 -7.29 5.00
N ARG A 97 20.21 -6.11 5.29
CA ARG A 97 20.68 -5.13 4.29
C ARG A 97 21.63 -5.74 3.24
N GLU A 98 22.51 -6.66 3.64
CA GLU A 98 23.52 -7.29 2.78
C GLU A 98 23.03 -8.56 2.07
N SER A 99 21.72 -8.85 2.13
CA SER A 99 21.16 -10.01 1.47
C SER A 99 21.00 -9.79 -0.05
N PRO A 100 21.11 -10.85 -0.87
CA PRO A 100 20.86 -10.77 -2.31
C PRO A 100 19.47 -10.22 -2.66
N GLU A 101 18.47 -10.50 -1.83
CA GLU A 101 17.10 -10.03 -2.00
C GLU A 101 17.00 -8.51 -1.84
N VAL A 102 17.68 -7.94 -0.84
CA VAL A 102 17.74 -6.49 -0.65
C VAL A 102 18.51 -5.82 -1.79
N ASP A 103 19.64 -6.37 -2.21
CA ASP A 103 20.42 -5.83 -3.33
C ASP A 103 19.61 -5.86 -4.64
N ARG A 104 18.84 -6.93 -4.86
CA ARG A 104 17.91 -7.03 -5.98
C ARG A 104 16.82 -5.95 -5.90
N LEU A 105 16.18 -5.77 -4.76
CA LEU A 105 15.16 -4.73 -4.57
C LEU A 105 15.72 -3.33 -4.86
N ILE A 106 16.89 -3.01 -4.29
CA ILE A 106 17.56 -1.72 -4.50
C ILE A 106 17.90 -1.52 -5.98
N THR A 107 18.37 -2.55 -6.67
CA THR A 107 18.66 -2.50 -8.11
C THR A 107 17.40 -2.17 -8.91
N ILE A 108 16.27 -2.80 -8.58
CA ILE A 108 15.00 -2.55 -9.26
C ILE A 108 14.52 -1.11 -9.00
N LEU A 109 14.55 -0.65 -7.75
CA LEU A 109 14.12 0.71 -7.39
C LEU A 109 15.01 1.81 -7.99
N ASN A 110 16.27 1.49 -8.30
CA ASN A 110 17.21 2.40 -8.96
C ASN A 110 17.04 2.50 -10.50
N ILE A 111 16.11 1.77 -11.11
CA ILE A 111 15.80 1.96 -12.53
C ILE A 111 15.27 3.39 -12.72
N PRO A 112 15.85 4.18 -13.65
CA PRO A 112 15.40 5.56 -13.89
C PRO A 112 13.93 5.60 -14.31
N ALA A 113 13.15 6.48 -13.69
CA ALA A 113 11.73 6.67 -13.98
C ALA A 113 11.53 7.42 -15.30
N VAL A 114 11.57 6.70 -16.43
CA VAL A 114 11.42 7.27 -17.79
C VAL A 114 9.98 7.10 -18.28
N ASN A 115 9.42 5.90 -18.14
CA ASN A 115 8.06 5.55 -18.54
C ASN A 115 7.19 5.38 -17.31
N ILE A 116 6.72 6.51 -16.75
CA ILE A 116 5.87 6.51 -15.55
C ILE A 116 4.43 6.15 -15.97
N PRO A 117 3.85 5.07 -15.44
CA PRO A 117 2.47 4.72 -15.71
C PRO A 117 1.51 5.77 -15.12
N TYR A 118 0.45 6.10 -15.86
CA TYR A 118 -0.62 6.99 -15.41
C TYR A 118 -1.97 6.31 -15.61
N TRP A 119 -2.32 5.45 -14.66
CA TRP A 119 -3.60 4.77 -14.65
C TRP A 119 -4.64 5.66 -13.95
N MET A 120 -5.86 5.77 -14.51
CA MET A 120 -6.95 6.50 -13.87
C MET A 120 -7.64 5.69 -12.75
N CYS A 121 -6.99 4.65 -12.21
CA CYS A 121 -7.52 3.84 -11.12
C CYS A 121 -6.99 4.33 -9.76
N ALA A 122 -7.86 4.28 -8.75
CA ALA A 122 -7.42 4.49 -7.37
C ALA A 122 -6.57 3.30 -6.91
N PRO A 123 -5.39 3.53 -6.30
CA PRO A 123 -4.51 2.44 -5.89
C PRO A 123 -5.12 1.64 -4.73
N VAL A 124 -4.99 0.32 -4.82
CA VAL A 124 -5.20 -0.59 -3.70
C VAL A 124 -3.87 -1.26 -3.40
N TYR A 125 -3.19 -0.78 -2.37
CA TYR A 125 -1.92 -1.35 -1.94
C TYR A 125 -2.17 -2.72 -1.31
N ARG A 126 -1.44 -3.73 -1.76
CA ARG A 126 -1.60 -5.10 -1.26
C ARG A 126 -0.29 -5.80 -0.95
N ASP A 127 0.81 -5.21 -1.38
CA ASP A 127 2.16 -5.61 -1.03
C ASP A 127 2.89 -4.41 -0.43
N ALA A 128 3.78 -4.67 0.52
CA ALA A 128 4.60 -3.62 1.08
C ALA A 128 5.99 -4.12 1.45
N VAL A 129 6.94 -3.19 1.46
CA VAL A 129 8.25 -3.33 2.08
C VAL A 129 8.34 -2.34 3.23
N VAL A 130 8.79 -2.78 4.40
CA VAL A 130 9.05 -1.92 5.56
C VAL A 130 10.54 -1.96 5.84
N PHE A 131 11.17 -0.80 5.94
CA PHE A 131 12.59 -0.64 6.19
C PHE A 131 12.81 -0.33 7.66
N TYR A 132 13.78 -0.99 8.29
CA TYR A 132 14.05 -0.87 9.72
C TYR A 132 15.52 -0.58 10.00
N ASP A 133 15.77 0.09 11.12
CA ASP A 133 17.11 0.16 11.72
C ASP A 133 17.43 -1.09 12.57
N LYS A 134 18.67 -1.16 13.06
CA LYS A 134 19.18 -2.23 13.92
C LYS A 134 18.41 -2.40 15.24
N ASP A 135 17.76 -1.34 15.72
CA ASP A 135 17.04 -1.33 16.99
C ASP A 135 15.55 -1.70 16.79
N GLY A 136 15.13 -1.93 15.54
CA GLY A 136 13.79 -2.34 15.15
C GLY A 136 12.82 -1.18 14.92
N ASN A 137 13.32 0.06 14.82
CA ASN A 137 12.49 1.21 14.48
C ASN A 137 12.25 1.26 12.98
N ILE A 138 11.03 1.65 12.59
CA ILE A 138 10.66 1.83 11.18
C ILE A 138 11.32 3.10 10.66
N ILE A 139 12.10 2.97 9.60
CA ILE A 139 12.72 4.07 8.85
C ILE A 139 11.78 4.59 7.77
N SER A 140 11.16 3.67 7.03
CA SER A 140 10.24 4.02 5.94
C SER A 140 9.37 2.82 5.57
N THR A 141 8.32 3.10 4.80
CA THR A 141 7.52 2.05 4.16
C THR A 141 7.42 2.32 2.66
N LEU A 142 7.24 1.24 1.91
CA LEU A 142 6.95 1.26 0.48
C LEU A 142 5.69 0.44 0.27
N ASN A 143 4.58 1.11 0.06
CA ASN A 143 3.29 0.51 -0.25
C ASN A 143 3.20 0.33 -1.77
N VAL A 144 2.81 -0.87 -2.23
CA VAL A 144 2.82 -1.21 -3.65
C VAL A 144 1.45 -1.70 -4.10
N CYS A 145 0.91 -1.02 -5.11
CA CYS A 145 -0.25 -1.45 -5.87
C CYS A 145 0.23 -1.95 -7.22
N LEU A 146 0.36 -3.28 -7.37
CA LEU A 146 0.84 -3.89 -8.61
C LEU A 146 -0.17 -3.79 -9.77
N GLY A 147 -1.46 -3.68 -9.47
CA GLY A 147 -2.51 -3.60 -10.48
C GLY A 147 -2.65 -2.21 -11.12
N CYS A 148 -2.44 -1.16 -10.34
CA CYS A 148 -2.44 0.22 -10.83
C CYS A 148 -1.03 0.75 -11.08
N GLU A 149 0.02 -0.04 -10.83
CA GLU A 149 1.42 0.41 -10.93
C GLU A 149 1.65 1.73 -10.16
N TYR A 150 1.24 1.72 -8.88
CA TYR A 150 1.42 2.83 -7.94
C TYR A 150 2.27 2.41 -6.75
N MET A 151 3.08 3.34 -6.25
CA MET A 151 3.80 3.23 -5.00
C MET A 151 3.69 4.49 -4.16
N ALA A 152 3.67 4.31 -2.85
CA ALA A 152 3.62 5.42 -1.90
C ALA A 152 4.29 5.06 -0.57
N ILE A 153 4.83 6.09 0.08
CA ILE A 153 5.38 5.98 1.44
C ILE A 153 4.25 6.07 2.46
N GLN A 154 3.40 7.08 2.29
CA GLN A 154 2.27 7.39 3.16
C GLN A 154 1.27 8.27 2.37
N PRO A 155 0.11 8.67 2.95
CA PRO A 155 -0.83 9.54 2.26
C PRO A 155 -0.17 10.80 1.71
N SER A 156 -0.39 11.09 0.43
CA SER A 156 0.14 12.25 -0.30
C SER A 156 1.66 12.25 -0.55
N GLU A 157 2.36 11.16 -0.27
CA GLU A 157 3.78 10.95 -0.61
C GLU A 157 3.94 9.77 -1.57
N GLU A 158 3.90 10.09 -2.86
CA GLU A 158 3.94 9.10 -3.93
C GLU A 158 5.36 8.87 -4.45
N ILE A 159 5.59 7.66 -4.95
CA ILE A 159 6.85 7.28 -5.59
C ILE A 159 6.61 7.05 -7.08
N HIS A 160 7.29 7.86 -7.90
CA HIS A 160 7.32 7.68 -9.34
C HIS A 160 8.39 6.67 -9.75
N THR A 161 7.98 5.71 -10.55
CA THR A 161 8.79 4.56 -10.95
C THR A 161 8.50 4.20 -12.40
N ASP A 162 9.51 3.63 -13.07
CA ASP A 162 9.38 3.12 -14.42
C ASP A 162 8.49 1.88 -14.49
N ALA A 163 7.70 1.73 -15.56
CA ALA A 163 6.91 0.54 -15.82
C ALA A 163 7.72 -0.77 -15.72
N GLU A 164 8.98 -0.77 -16.16
CA GLU A 164 9.84 -1.95 -16.07
C GLU A 164 10.19 -2.29 -14.61
N ALA A 165 10.40 -1.28 -13.77
CA ALA A 165 10.59 -1.50 -12.34
C ALA A 165 9.34 -2.10 -11.69
N TYR A 166 8.12 -1.65 -12.04
CA TYR A 166 6.89 -2.28 -11.56
C TYR A 166 6.80 -3.76 -11.94
N ARG A 167 7.11 -4.09 -13.20
CA ARG A 167 7.16 -5.49 -13.68
C ARG A 167 8.14 -6.32 -12.85
N LEU A 168 9.31 -5.78 -12.53
CA LEU A 168 10.33 -6.47 -11.74
C LEU A 168 9.98 -6.55 -10.25
N ILE A 169 9.33 -5.53 -9.68
CA ILE A 169 8.80 -5.54 -8.30
C ILE A 169 7.73 -6.62 -8.16
N LYS A 170 6.84 -6.74 -9.14
CA LYS A 170 5.85 -7.83 -9.19
C LYS A 170 6.52 -9.19 -9.10
N GLN A 171 7.53 -9.43 -9.94
CA GLN A 171 8.26 -10.69 -9.93
C GLN A 171 9.01 -10.90 -8.61
N PHE A 172 9.60 -9.83 -8.05
CA PHE A 172 10.26 -9.88 -6.74
C PHE A 172 9.30 -10.40 -5.66
N PHE A 173 8.10 -9.84 -5.54
CA PHE A 173 7.12 -10.33 -4.55
C PHE A 173 6.67 -11.77 -4.80
N ILE A 174 6.46 -12.17 -6.06
CA ILE A 174 6.12 -13.55 -6.44
C ILE A 174 7.23 -14.52 -5.98
N ASP A 175 8.48 -14.20 -6.27
CA ASP A 175 9.63 -15.04 -5.92
C ASP A 175 9.80 -15.17 -4.39
N LEU A 176 9.36 -14.15 -3.65
CA LEU A 176 9.32 -14.15 -2.18
C LEU A 176 8.12 -14.91 -1.59
N GLY A 177 7.23 -15.46 -2.42
CA GLY A 177 6.07 -16.25 -1.99
C GLY A 177 4.83 -15.41 -1.65
N HIS A 178 4.78 -14.14 -2.07
CA HIS A 178 3.56 -13.34 -1.92
C HIS A 178 2.44 -13.90 -2.81
N GLN A 179 1.20 -13.82 -2.33
CA GLN A 179 0.01 -14.20 -3.10
C GLN A 179 -0.39 -13.07 -4.07
N VAL A 180 0.50 -12.75 -5.01
CA VAL A 180 0.21 -11.83 -6.11
C VAL A 180 -0.67 -12.59 -7.10
N GLN A 181 -1.99 -12.43 -6.99
CA GLN A 181 -2.91 -12.92 -8.03
C GLN A 181 -2.96 -11.94 -9.19
N ASP A 182 -3.00 -12.46 -10.41
CA ASP A 182 -3.52 -11.72 -11.56
C ASP A 182 -5.03 -11.65 -11.39
N ASP A 183 -5.54 -10.61 -10.73
CA ASP A 183 -6.98 -10.33 -10.65
C ASP A 183 -7.50 -9.82 -12.01
N TYR A 184 -7.25 -10.55 -13.10
CA TYR A 184 -8.09 -10.45 -14.28
C TYR A 184 -9.25 -11.41 -14.08
N PRO A 185 -10.51 -10.95 -14.09
CA PRO A 185 -11.61 -11.88 -14.29
C PRO A 185 -11.37 -12.55 -15.65
N THR A 186 -11.00 -13.83 -15.63
CA THR A 186 -11.10 -14.65 -16.83
C THR A 186 -12.56 -14.66 -17.21
N ALA A 187 -12.88 -14.02 -18.33
CA ALA A 187 -14.18 -14.16 -18.96
C ALA A 187 -14.36 -15.64 -19.33
N THR A 188 -15.09 -16.38 -18.49
CA THR A 188 -15.71 -17.66 -18.83
C THR A 188 -17.12 -17.42 -19.32
#